data_AF-A0A2J7QG21-F1
#
_entry.id   AF-A0A2J7QG21-F1
#
_cell.length_a   1.000
_cell.length_b   1.000
_cell.length_c   1.000
_cell.angle_alpha   90.00
_cell.angle_beta   90.00
_cell.angle_gamma   90.00
#
_symmetry.space_group_name_H-M   'P 1'
#
loop_
_entity.id
_entity.type
_entity.pdbx_description
1 polymer ?
#
loop_
_entity_poly.entity_id
_entity_poly.type
_entity_poly.pdbx_seq_one_letter_code
_entity_poly.pdbx_strand_id
1 'polypeptide(L)'
;MWVCVPQVYLVLLVGMCQLCGSVSVSSLLSGNSTIAEVFNVIENALESVNLLNLIPSLENNNGNPDQYLNTPELIEKYGYPAEIHTVTTEDSYILTVHRIPYSPKSPAAPNKPVVFLQHGILSSSADWIILGPENSLGYLLADAGFDVWLGNARGNTYSKKHLSLSTSDSKFWDFSWHEMGIYDLPAAIDYVLEQTSQPDLYYIGHSMGTTMFFVMTSTLTEYNSKIRLMTALAPIAYMAFVKSPISKFFGANPLTKPLVRMLGINEFLPNGKLTSSILGYVCSDGSIIQQVCSTALFALCGYNPQELNTVSCASQLVDFAKFPLILRRTNALKRLF
;
A
#
# COMPACT_ATOMS: atom_id res chain seq x y z
N MET A 1 2.88 29.89 -17.03
CA MET A 1 1.78 28.92 -17.03
C MET A 1 2.40 27.54 -17.21
N TRP A 2 2.96 26.97 -16.13
CA TRP A 2 3.59 25.65 -16.12
C TRP A 2 3.13 24.91 -14.86
N VAL A 3 2.44 23.80 -15.08
CA VAL A 3 1.83 22.93 -14.08
C VAL A 3 2.90 21.95 -13.59
N CYS A 4 3.17 21.92 -12.30
CA CYS A 4 4.14 20.99 -11.68
C CYS A 4 3.44 19.69 -11.27
N VAL A 5 3.98 18.55 -11.72
CA VAL A 5 3.44 17.18 -11.63
C VAL A 5 4.24 16.36 -10.60
N PRO A 6 3.67 15.40 -9.84
CA PRO A 6 4.35 14.82 -8.67
C PRO A 6 5.00 13.44 -8.85
N GLN A 7 6.29 13.43 -8.52
CA GLN A 7 7.11 12.42 -7.83
C GLN A 7 7.39 11.01 -8.40
N VAL A 8 6.51 10.32 -9.13
CA VAL A 8 7.00 9.31 -10.11
C VAL A 8 7.23 9.97 -11.46
N TYR A 9 6.46 11.02 -11.72
CA TYR A 9 6.81 12.01 -12.71
C TYR A 9 8.00 12.86 -12.30
N LEU A 10 8.40 13.04 -11.04
CA LEU A 10 9.64 13.79 -10.74
C LEU A 10 10.89 12.98 -11.10
N VAL A 11 10.84 11.67 -10.85
CA VAL A 11 11.83 10.68 -11.28
C VAL A 11 11.94 10.72 -12.82
N LEU A 12 10.83 10.59 -13.56
CA LEU A 12 10.81 10.67 -15.03
C LEU A 12 11.00 12.08 -15.64
N LEU A 13 10.53 13.16 -15.01
CA LEU A 13 10.69 14.55 -15.48
C LEU A 13 12.07 15.09 -15.19
N VAL A 14 12.78 14.64 -14.15
CA VAL A 14 14.16 15.08 -13.95
C VAL A 14 15.03 14.57 -15.11
N GLY A 15 14.82 13.32 -15.55
CA GLY A 15 15.42 12.80 -16.79
C GLY A 15 14.98 13.53 -18.06
N MET A 16 13.72 13.97 -18.16
CA MET A 16 13.26 14.79 -19.30
C MET A 16 13.66 16.28 -19.22
N CYS A 17 13.89 16.84 -18.03
CA CYS A 17 14.35 18.21 -17.83
C CYS A 17 15.82 18.38 -18.19
N GLN A 18 16.63 17.32 -18.13
CA GLN A 18 17.98 17.30 -18.68
C GLN A 18 17.98 17.26 -20.23
N LEU A 19 17.01 16.60 -20.85
CA LEU A 19 16.81 16.64 -22.31
C LEU A 19 16.34 18.03 -22.82
N CYS A 20 15.71 18.84 -21.96
CA CYS A 20 15.26 20.20 -22.26
C CYS A 20 16.08 21.33 -21.57
N GLY A 21 17.20 21.01 -20.92
CA GLY A 21 18.23 21.96 -20.47
C GLY A 21 17.83 23.04 -19.45
N SER A 22 16.78 22.87 -18.63
CA SER A 22 16.18 24.01 -17.91
C SER A 22 16.21 24.04 -16.37
N VAL A 23 16.65 23.01 -15.63
CA VAL A 23 16.82 23.11 -14.16
C VAL A 23 17.90 22.15 -13.62
N SER A 24 18.84 22.62 -12.80
CA SER A 24 19.81 21.76 -12.09
C SER A 24 19.31 21.35 -10.69
N VAL A 25 19.13 20.04 -10.48
CA VAL A 25 18.68 19.39 -9.23
C VAL A 25 19.61 19.62 -8.04
N SER A 26 20.87 19.96 -8.30
CA SER A 26 21.91 20.29 -7.30
C SER A 26 21.50 21.40 -6.31
N SER A 27 20.56 22.25 -6.67
CA SER A 27 20.10 23.37 -5.82
C SER A 27 19.10 22.96 -4.74
N LEU A 28 18.33 21.87 -4.93
CA LEU A 28 17.27 21.41 -4.02
C LEU A 28 17.76 20.45 -2.92
N LEU A 29 18.95 19.87 -3.09
CA LEU A 29 19.49 18.79 -2.25
C LEU A 29 20.69 19.21 -1.39
N SER A 30 20.95 20.52 -1.28
CA SER A 30 22.07 21.05 -0.49
C SER A 30 21.85 20.79 1.01
N GLY A 31 22.32 19.64 1.49
CA GLY A 31 22.41 19.34 2.93
C GLY A 31 22.29 17.89 3.37
N ASN A 32 22.05 16.92 2.47
CA ASN A 32 21.95 15.52 2.91
C ASN A 32 22.49 14.53 1.86
N SER A 33 23.75 14.10 2.04
CA SER A 33 24.50 13.29 1.06
C SER A 33 23.81 11.97 0.68
N THR A 34 23.09 11.35 1.61
CA THR A 34 22.41 10.07 1.38
C THR A 34 21.17 10.20 0.49
N ILE A 35 20.49 11.34 0.55
CA ILE A 35 19.33 11.62 -0.32
C ILE A 35 19.83 11.90 -1.73
N ALA A 36 20.90 12.69 -1.87
CA ALA A 36 21.55 12.94 -3.15
C ALA A 36 22.07 11.64 -3.80
N GLU A 37 22.60 10.71 -3.02
CA GLU A 37 23.01 9.39 -3.52
C GLU A 37 21.83 8.56 -4.04
N VAL A 38 20.70 8.51 -3.32
CA VAL A 38 19.49 7.80 -3.79
C VAL A 38 18.94 8.44 -5.06
N PHE A 39 18.91 9.78 -5.15
CA PHE A 39 18.48 10.48 -6.37
C PHE A 39 19.44 10.24 -7.53
N ASN A 40 20.76 10.26 -7.32
CA ASN A 40 21.74 9.95 -8.36
C ASN A 40 21.62 8.50 -8.85
N VAL A 41 21.36 7.54 -7.96
CA VAL A 41 21.14 6.14 -8.34
C VAL A 41 19.87 6.01 -9.20
N ILE A 42 18.80 6.72 -8.83
CA ILE A 42 17.56 6.74 -9.58
C ILE A 42 17.73 7.45 -10.94
N GLU A 43 18.41 8.59 -11.00
CA GLU A 43 18.72 9.33 -12.23
C GLU A 43 19.52 8.45 -13.21
N ASN A 44 20.62 7.84 -12.75
CA ASN A 44 21.42 6.93 -13.57
C ASN A 44 20.62 5.70 -14.05
N ALA A 45 19.71 5.20 -13.21
CA ALA A 45 18.83 4.09 -13.58
C ALA A 45 17.82 4.47 -14.67
N LEU A 46 17.26 5.68 -14.62
CA LEU A 46 16.30 6.15 -15.62
C LEU A 46 16.96 6.53 -16.94
N GLU A 47 18.17 7.11 -16.90
CA GLU A 47 18.95 7.38 -18.11
C GLU A 47 19.30 6.07 -18.86
N SER A 48 19.38 4.94 -18.15
CA SER A 48 19.57 3.62 -18.74
C SER A 48 18.30 3.02 -19.36
N VAL A 49 17.11 3.59 -19.09
CA VAL A 49 15.82 3.14 -19.64
C VAL A 49 15.55 3.81 -20.98
N ASN A 50 15.91 3.14 -22.07
CA ASN A 50 15.45 3.56 -23.40
C ASN A 50 14.00 3.10 -23.62
N LEU A 51 13.04 3.99 -23.42
CA LEU A 51 11.59 3.75 -23.58
C LEU A 51 11.21 3.09 -24.92
N LEU A 52 11.96 3.35 -26.00
CA LEU A 52 11.72 2.75 -27.33
C LEU A 52 12.12 1.26 -27.39
N ASN A 53 13.04 0.80 -26.54
CA ASN A 53 13.45 -0.60 -26.45
C ASN A 53 12.60 -1.41 -25.44
N LEU A 54 11.75 -0.73 -24.65
CA LEU A 54 10.91 -1.33 -23.61
C LEU A 54 9.63 -1.97 -24.19
N ILE A 55 9.09 -1.42 -25.27
CA ILE A 55 7.81 -1.86 -25.86
C ILE A 55 7.89 -3.30 -26.43
N PRO A 56 8.91 -3.68 -27.22
CA PRO A 56 9.02 -5.04 -27.76
C PRO A 56 9.38 -6.09 -26.69
N SER A 57 9.93 -5.67 -25.56
CA SER A 57 10.39 -6.56 -24.49
C SER A 57 9.31 -6.80 -23.42
N LEU A 58 8.32 -5.90 -23.28
CA LEU A 58 7.08 -6.14 -22.54
C LEU A 58 6.26 -7.31 -23.12
N GLU A 59 6.33 -7.54 -24.44
CA GLU A 59 5.64 -8.65 -25.12
C GLU A 59 6.30 -10.03 -24.91
N ASN A 60 7.58 -10.06 -24.50
CA ASN A 60 8.39 -11.28 -24.30
C ASN A 60 8.69 -11.59 -22.82
N ASN A 61 7.98 -10.98 -21.88
CA ASN A 61 8.38 -10.98 -20.49
C ASN A 61 7.98 -12.27 -19.74
N ASN A 62 8.97 -13.06 -19.31
CA ASN A 62 8.84 -14.22 -18.40
C ASN A 62 8.68 -13.78 -16.91
N GLY A 63 8.10 -12.61 -16.64
CA GLY A 63 7.87 -12.13 -15.28
C GLY A 63 6.88 -13.02 -14.52
N ASN A 64 6.86 -12.95 -13.19
CA ASN A 64 5.91 -13.74 -12.40
C ASN A 64 4.47 -13.38 -12.84
N PRO A 65 3.67 -14.32 -13.39
CA PRO A 65 2.31 -14.04 -13.83
C PRO A 65 1.40 -13.50 -12.73
N ASP A 66 1.73 -13.73 -11.45
CA ASP A 66 0.99 -13.19 -10.29
C ASP A 66 0.91 -11.67 -10.29
N GLN A 67 1.90 -10.98 -10.87
CA GLN A 67 1.99 -9.52 -10.83
C GLN A 67 0.83 -8.81 -11.54
N TYR A 68 0.10 -9.53 -12.40
CA TYR A 68 -1.04 -9.02 -13.16
C TYR A 68 -2.40 -9.37 -12.56
N LEU A 69 -2.41 -10.21 -11.51
CA LEU A 69 -3.64 -10.66 -10.87
C LEU A 69 -4.04 -9.71 -9.74
N ASN A 70 -5.35 -9.51 -9.59
CA ASN A 70 -5.90 -8.90 -8.40
C ASN A 70 -5.97 -9.92 -7.24
N THR A 71 -6.30 -9.46 -6.04
CA THR A 71 -6.27 -10.28 -4.83
C THR A 71 -7.20 -11.51 -4.94
N PRO A 72 -8.49 -11.38 -5.32
CA PRO A 72 -9.34 -12.54 -5.59
C PRO A 72 -8.78 -13.52 -6.63
N GLU A 73 -8.32 -13.01 -7.78
CA GLU A 73 -7.75 -13.84 -8.85
C GLU A 73 -6.52 -14.62 -8.38
N LEU A 74 -5.68 -14.02 -7.54
CA LEU A 74 -4.51 -14.67 -6.97
C LEU A 74 -4.90 -15.76 -5.95
N ILE A 75 -5.92 -15.51 -5.12
CA ILE A 75 -6.50 -16.51 -4.21
C ILE A 75 -7.03 -17.72 -4.99
N GLU A 76 -7.84 -17.47 -6.02
CA GLU A 76 -8.44 -18.52 -6.86
C GLU A 76 -7.38 -19.31 -7.64
N LYS A 77 -6.37 -18.62 -8.20
CA LYS A 77 -5.25 -19.26 -8.91
C LYS A 77 -4.59 -20.35 -8.07
N TYR A 78 -4.42 -20.11 -6.77
CA TYR A 78 -3.79 -21.05 -5.85
C TYR A 78 -4.74 -22.09 -5.25
N GLY A 79 -6.00 -22.16 -5.73
CA GLY A 79 -6.96 -23.20 -5.34
C GLY A 79 -7.69 -22.92 -4.03
N TYR A 80 -7.74 -21.66 -3.59
CA TYR A 80 -8.51 -21.23 -2.42
C TYR A 80 -9.80 -20.53 -2.88
N PRO A 81 -10.93 -20.69 -2.16
CA PRO A 81 -12.12 -19.89 -2.40
C PRO A 81 -11.86 -18.41 -2.08
N ALA A 82 -12.33 -17.52 -2.96
CA ALA A 82 -12.29 -16.08 -2.75
C ALA A 82 -13.72 -15.52 -2.71
N GLU A 83 -14.03 -14.72 -1.69
CA GLU A 83 -15.26 -13.92 -1.64
C GLU A 83 -14.92 -12.43 -1.63
N ILE A 84 -15.77 -11.63 -2.26
CA ILE A 84 -15.65 -10.17 -2.32
C ILE A 84 -16.87 -9.55 -1.65
N HIS A 85 -16.62 -8.77 -0.60
CA HIS A 85 -17.65 -8.10 0.17
C HIS A 85 -17.54 -6.59 0.01
N THR A 86 -18.69 -5.91 0.03
CA THR A 86 -18.77 -4.46 -0.03
C THR A 86 -19.32 -3.94 1.28
N VAL A 87 -18.61 -3.01 1.90
CA VAL A 87 -18.93 -2.43 3.21
C VAL A 87 -19.03 -0.91 3.06
N THR A 88 -20.11 -0.33 3.54
CA THR A 88 -20.29 1.13 3.52
C THR A 88 -19.97 1.70 4.89
N THR A 89 -19.06 2.66 4.96
CA THR A 89 -18.72 3.36 6.22
C THR A 89 -19.79 4.38 6.57
N GLU A 90 -19.85 4.80 7.84
CA GLU A 90 -20.77 5.85 8.30
C GLU A 90 -20.62 7.15 7.49
N ASP A 91 -19.39 7.51 7.17
CA ASP A 91 -19.06 8.67 6.33
C ASP A 91 -19.05 8.36 4.82
N SER A 92 -19.77 7.31 4.40
CA SER A 92 -20.15 7.03 3.01
C SER A 92 -19.06 6.57 2.04
N TYR A 93 -17.89 6.16 2.54
CA TYR A 93 -16.92 5.41 1.73
C TYR A 93 -17.42 3.98 1.51
N ILE A 94 -17.17 3.46 0.31
CA ILE A 94 -17.48 2.08 -0.03
C ILE A 94 -16.16 1.31 -0.07
N LEU A 95 -16.00 0.42 0.90
CA LEU A 95 -14.84 -0.42 1.07
C LEU A 95 -15.07 -1.79 0.44
N THR A 96 -14.02 -2.37 -0.11
CA THR A 96 -14.02 -3.77 -0.54
C THR A 96 -13.23 -4.61 0.45
N VAL A 97 -13.85 -5.66 1.00
CA VAL A 97 -13.18 -6.60 1.91
C VAL A 97 -13.12 -7.96 1.21
N HIS A 98 -11.94 -8.56 1.12
CA HIS A 98 -11.79 -9.89 0.55
C HIS A 98 -11.83 -10.95 1.65
N ARG A 99 -12.23 -12.18 1.31
CA ARG A 99 -12.32 -13.27 2.27
C ARG A 99 -11.84 -14.59 1.67
N ILE A 100 -11.12 -15.37 2.47
CA ILE A 100 -10.77 -16.77 2.23
C ILE A 100 -11.51 -17.59 3.31
N PRO A 101 -12.73 -18.08 3.03
CA PRO A 101 -13.58 -18.70 4.06
C PRO A 101 -13.06 -20.09 4.51
N TYR A 102 -12.36 -20.79 3.63
CA TYR A 102 -11.82 -22.13 3.89
C TYR A 102 -10.69 -22.47 2.92
N SER A 103 -10.09 -23.64 3.08
CA SER A 103 -9.10 -24.17 2.14
C SER A 103 -9.33 -25.66 1.88
N PRO A 104 -8.64 -26.26 0.89
CA PRO A 104 -8.66 -27.71 0.70
C PRO A 104 -8.17 -28.50 1.94
N LYS A 105 -7.26 -27.93 2.74
CA LYS A 105 -6.74 -28.56 3.97
C LYS A 105 -7.64 -28.34 5.18
N SER A 106 -8.41 -27.25 5.19
CA SER A 106 -9.42 -26.97 6.21
C SER A 106 -10.74 -26.57 5.55
N PRO A 107 -11.59 -27.56 5.18
CA PRO A 107 -12.84 -27.34 4.47
C PRO A 107 -13.82 -26.41 5.20
N ALA A 108 -14.87 -26.02 4.48
CA ALA A 108 -15.96 -25.21 5.05
C ALA A 108 -16.56 -25.90 6.28
N ALA A 109 -16.67 -25.15 7.38
CA ALA A 109 -17.26 -25.59 8.63
C ALA A 109 -17.97 -24.41 9.30
N PRO A 110 -19.04 -24.63 10.07
CA PRO A 110 -19.65 -23.59 10.87
C PRO A 110 -18.69 -23.12 11.98
N ASN A 111 -18.83 -21.88 12.41
CA ASN A 111 -18.14 -21.32 13.59
C ASN A 111 -16.60 -21.33 13.52
N LYS A 112 -16.00 -21.29 12.33
CA LYS A 112 -14.54 -21.11 12.20
C LYS A 112 -14.12 -19.80 12.88
N PRO A 113 -13.00 -19.78 13.64
CA PRO A 113 -12.50 -18.56 14.24
C PRO A 113 -12.14 -17.56 13.15
N VAL A 114 -12.59 -16.32 13.31
CA VAL A 114 -12.36 -15.27 12.32
C VAL A 114 -11.05 -14.55 12.61
N VAL A 115 -10.30 -14.27 11.54
CA VAL A 115 -9.12 -13.40 11.58
C VAL A 115 -9.25 -12.30 10.54
N PHE A 116 -9.04 -11.06 10.97
CA PHE A 116 -9.05 -9.88 10.12
C PHE A 116 -7.62 -9.36 9.95
N LEU A 117 -7.14 -9.33 8.71
CA LEU A 117 -5.80 -8.90 8.33
C LEU A 117 -5.84 -7.50 7.70
N GLN A 118 -5.15 -6.53 8.31
CA GLN A 118 -5.15 -5.13 7.86
C GLN A 118 -3.76 -4.68 7.39
N HIS A 119 -3.69 -4.29 6.11
CA HIS A 119 -2.46 -3.87 5.42
C HIS A 119 -1.86 -2.55 5.95
N GLY A 120 -0.62 -2.27 5.54
CA GLY A 120 0.12 -1.06 5.89
C GLY A 120 -0.16 0.15 5.00
N ILE A 121 0.61 1.23 5.20
CA ILE A 121 0.52 2.39 4.31
C ILE A 121 0.96 2.00 2.91
N LEU A 122 0.37 2.64 1.91
CA LEU A 122 0.66 2.42 0.51
C LEU A 122 0.32 1.01 -0.03
N SER A 123 -0.40 0.16 0.71
CA SER A 123 -0.64 -1.23 0.28
C SER A 123 -2.12 -1.61 0.14
N SER A 124 -2.39 -2.91 -0.05
CA SER A 124 -3.71 -3.50 -0.16
C SER A 124 -3.79 -4.86 0.54
N SER A 125 -4.96 -5.48 0.49
CA SER A 125 -5.17 -6.87 0.91
C SER A 125 -4.21 -7.90 0.27
N ALA A 126 -3.52 -7.57 -0.82
CA ALA A 126 -2.54 -8.46 -1.44
C ALA A 126 -1.31 -8.73 -0.56
N ASP A 127 -0.94 -7.84 0.36
CA ASP A 127 0.18 -8.01 1.32
C ASP A 127 0.18 -9.39 1.98
N TRP A 128 -1.03 -9.92 2.24
CA TRP A 128 -1.23 -11.14 3.00
C TRP A 128 -1.22 -12.42 2.17
N ILE A 129 -1.11 -12.32 0.84
CA ILE A 129 -1.21 -13.45 -0.10
C ILE A 129 -0.14 -13.47 -1.20
N ILE A 130 0.63 -12.39 -1.37
CA ILE A 130 1.48 -12.17 -2.55
C ILE A 130 2.69 -13.12 -2.69
N LEU A 131 3.05 -13.82 -1.62
CA LEU A 131 4.17 -14.78 -1.60
C LEU A 131 3.71 -16.23 -1.90
N GLY A 132 2.43 -16.42 -2.20
CA GLY A 132 1.83 -17.73 -2.45
C GLY A 132 1.53 -18.55 -1.18
N PRO A 133 0.94 -19.76 -1.33
CA PRO A 133 0.35 -20.54 -0.23
C PRO A 133 1.28 -20.95 0.89
N GLU A 134 2.56 -21.18 0.59
CA GLU A 134 3.52 -21.68 1.57
C GLU A 134 4.08 -20.59 2.49
N ASN A 135 4.03 -19.33 2.05
CA ASN A 135 4.72 -18.22 2.72
C ASN A 135 3.81 -17.05 3.07
N SER A 136 2.57 -17.03 2.59
CA SER A 136 1.66 -15.90 2.86
C SER A 136 0.71 -16.22 4.00
N LEU A 137 0.67 -15.33 4.98
CA LEU A 137 -0.09 -15.51 6.21
C LEU A 137 -1.58 -15.78 5.97
N GLY A 138 -2.19 -15.17 4.95
CA GLY A 138 -3.60 -15.40 4.61
C GLY A 138 -3.90 -16.87 4.28
N TYR A 139 -3.05 -17.50 3.47
CA TYR A 139 -3.20 -18.92 3.13
C TYR A 139 -2.88 -19.84 4.30
N LEU A 140 -1.81 -19.53 5.04
CA LEU A 140 -1.40 -20.31 6.21
C LEU A 140 -2.48 -20.34 7.29
N LEU A 141 -3.18 -19.22 7.50
CA LEU A 141 -4.31 -19.13 8.43
C LEU A 141 -5.53 -19.90 7.91
N ALA A 142 -5.84 -19.80 6.61
CA ALA A 142 -6.95 -20.56 6.02
C ALA A 142 -6.71 -22.07 6.16
N ASP A 143 -5.49 -22.53 5.88
CA ASP A 143 -5.05 -23.93 6.06
C ASP A 143 -5.06 -24.37 7.53
N ALA A 144 -4.78 -23.46 8.46
CA ALA A 144 -4.88 -23.69 9.90
C ALA A 144 -6.33 -23.69 10.43
N GLY A 145 -7.32 -23.42 9.58
CA GLY A 145 -8.74 -23.50 9.90
C GLY A 145 -9.40 -22.21 10.38
N PHE A 146 -8.80 -21.06 10.07
CA PHE A 146 -9.44 -19.76 10.25
C PHE A 146 -10.36 -19.42 9.07
N ASP A 147 -11.35 -18.57 9.35
CA ASP A 147 -12.06 -17.77 8.34
C ASP A 147 -11.32 -16.44 8.19
N VAL A 148 -10.67 -16.23 7.05
CA VAL A 148 -9.70 -15.14 6.86
C VAL A 148 -10.34 -14.00 6.10
N TRP A 149 -10.34 -12.81 6.70
CA TRP A 149 -10.84 -11.57 6.10
C TRP A 149 -9.69 -10.60 5.88
N LEU A 150 -9.62 -9.98 4.70
CA LEU A 150 -8.54 -9.10 4.27
C LEU A 150 -9.11 -7.70 4.03
N GLY A 151 -8.77 -6.77 4.92
CA GLY A 151 -9.26 -5.40 4.86
C GLY A 151 -8.60 -4.58 3.75
N ASN A 152 -9.33 -3.62 3.18
CA ASN A 152 -8.80 -2.58 2.30
C ASN A 152 -9.24 -1.20 2.79
N ALA A 153 -8.28 -0.37 3.17
CA ALA A 153 -8.56 0.99 3.64
C ALA A 153 -9.04 1.89 2.50
N ARG A 154 -9.91 2.85 2.83
CA ARG A 154 -10.40 3.87 1.88
C ARG A 154 -9.27 4.50 1.07
N GLY A 155 -9.52 4.72 -0.21
CA GLY A 155 -8.57 5.29 -1.16
C GLY A 155 -7.57 4.31 -1.76
N ASN A 156 -7.45 3.07 -1.29
CA ASN A 156 -6.64 2.07 -2.00
C ASN A 156 -7.34 1.58 -3.28
N THR A 157 -6.62 0.87 -4.16
CA THR A 157 -7.17 0.37 -5.45
C THR A 157 -8.54 -0.32 -5.35
N TYR A 158 -8.85 -1.00 -4.24
CA TYR A 158 -10.12 -1.70 -4.06
C TYR A 158 -11.21 -0.81 -3.42
N SER A 159 -10.83 0.14 -2.57
CA SER A 159 -11.75 1.00 -1.79
C SER A 159 -11.75 2.47 -2.25
N LYS A 160 -11.78 2.72 -3.57
CA LYS A 160 -11.85 4.05 -4.22
C LYS A 160 -13.27 4.46 -4.65
N LYS A 161 -14.26 4.23 -3.79
CA LYS A 161 -15.67 4.57 -4.08
C LYS A 161 -16.30 5.29 -2.89
N HIS A 162 -17.26 6.17 -3.18
CA HIS A 162 -18.02 6.93 -2.18
C HIS A 162 -19.45 7.14 -2.71
N LEU A 163 -20.45 7.23 -1.83
CA LEU A 163 -21.85 7.34 -2.25
C LEU A 163 -22.17 8.62 -3.04
N SER A 164 -21.47 9.71 -2.73
CA SER A 164 -21.76 11.05 -3.29
C SER A 164 -20.56 11.80 -3.87
N LEU A 165 -19.33 11.32 -3.66
CA LEU A 165 -18.10 12.02 -4.05
C LEU A 165 -17.38 11.22 -5.12
N SER A 166 -16.85 11.91 -6.12
CA SER A 166 -15.96 11.35 -7.13
C SER A 166 -14.50 11.42 -6.66
N THR A 167 -13.64 10.55 -7.17
CA THR A 167 -12.18 10.65 -6.96
C THR A 167 -11.57 11.92 -7.55
N SER A 168 -12.29 12.62 -8.44
CA SER A 168 -11.91 13.97 -8.90
C SER A 168 -12.15 15.05 -7.84
N ASP A 169 -13.04 14.81 -6.87
CA ASP A 169 -13.38 15.76 -5.85
C ASP A 169 -12.33 15.75 -4.75
N SER A 170 -11.72 16.90 -4.47
CA SER A 170 -10.68 16.94 -3.44
C SER A 170 -11.17 16.62 -2.03
N LYS A 171 -12.49 16.68 -1.77
CA LYS A 171 -13.12 16.23 -0.53
C LYS A 171 -13.10 14.71 -0.36
N PHE A 172 -13.10 13.95 -1.46
CA PHE A 172 -12.93 12.49 -1.42
C PHE A 172 -11.59 12.09 -0.78
N TRP A 173 -10.58 12.96 -0.85
CA TRP A 173 -9.25 12.69 -0.32
C TRP A 173 -8.98 13.39 1.01
N ASP A 174 -9.99 13.95 1.67
CA ASP A 174 -9.83 14.62 2.97
C ASP A 174 -9.96 13.66 4.15
N PHE A 175 -9.10 12.65 4.18
CA PHE A 175 -9.03 11.67 5.27
C PHE A 175 -7.58 11.34 5.63
N SER A 176 -7.42 10.62 6.74
CA SER A 176 -6.15 10.08 7.23
C SER A 176 -6.36 8.70 7.86
N TRP A 177 -5.31 8.08 8.41
CA TRP A 177 -5.46 6.86 9.23
C TRP A 177 -6.37 7.05 10.44
N HIS A 178 -6.66 8.30 10.85
CA HIS A 178 -7.66 8.55 11.88
C HIS A 178 -9.05 8.11 11.43
N GLU A 179 -9.52 8.61 10.29
CA GLU A 179 -10.80 8.23 9.69
C GLU A 179 -10.84 6.72 9.36
N MET A 180 -9.72 6.15 8.90
CA MET A 180 -9.63 4.69 8.71
C MET A 180 -9.82 3.93 10.04
N GLY A 181 -9.30 4.45 11.15
CA GLY A 181 -9.49 3.84 12.47
C GLY A 181 -10.91 4.01 13.02
N ILE A 182 -11.55 5.16 12.84
CA ILE A 182 -12.86 5.44 13.45
C ILE A 182 -14.07 5.13 12.55
N TYR A 183 -13.86 4.89 11.26
CA TYR A 183 -14.94 4.59 10.31
C TYR A 183 -14.71 3.29 9.54
N ASP A 184 -13.51 3.06 8.97
CA ASP A 184 -13.28 1.86 8.15
C ASP A 184 -13.27 0.60 8.99
N LEU A 185 -12.45 0.57 10.06
CA LEU A 185 -12.35 -0.61 10.92
C LEU A 185 -13.68 -0.96 11.60
N PRO A 186 -14.39 -0.01 12.23
CA PRO A 186 -15.74 -0.24 12.77
C PRO A 186 -16.69 -0.89 11.77
N ALA A 187 -16.84 -0.30 10.58
CA ALA A 187 -17.75 -0.80 9.57
C ALA A 187 -17.36 -2.20 9.07
N ALA A 188 -16.06 -2.44 8.83
CA ALA A 188 -15.57 -3.73 8.37
C ALA A 188 -15.72 -4.82 9.44
N ILE A 189 -15.36 -4.53 10.70
CA ILE A 189 -15.46 -5.49 11.81
C ILE A 189 -16.93 -5.85 12.07
N ASP A 190 -17.82 -4.87 12.11
CA ASP A 190 -19.25 -5.13 12.36
C ASP A 190 -19.86 -5.97 11.25
N TYR A 191 -19.54 -5.64 10.00
CA TYR A 191 -19.95 -6.45 8.86
C TYR A 191 -19.43 -7.89 8.97
N VAL A 192 -18.15 -8.08 9.30
CA VAL A 192 -17.53 -9.41 9.45
C VAL A 192 -18.21 -10.23 10.55
N LEU A 193 -18.41 -9.63 11.73
CA LEU A 193 -19.05 -10.31 12.86
C LEU A 193 -20.51 -10.67 12.55
N GLU A 194 -21.24 -9.79 11.85
CA GLU A 194 -22.60 -10.07 11.38
C GLU A 194 -22.62 -11.23 10.37
N GLN A 195 -21.77 -11.19 9.35
CA GLN A 195 -21.72 -12.24 8.32
C GLN A 195 -21.32 -13.61 8.89
N THR A 196 -20.49 -13.63 9.92
CA THR A 196 -19.94 -14.88 10.48
C THR A 196 -20.68 -15.35 11.73
N SER A 197 -21.54 -14.50 12.31
CA SER A 197 -22.19 -14.73 13.61
C SER A 197 -21.21 -15.00 14.76
N GLN A 198 -19.95 -14.58 14.61
CA GLN A 198 -18.95 -14.67 15.68
C GLN A 198 -19.09 -13.48 16.63
N PRO A 199 -18.87 -13.67 17.94
CA PRO A 199 -18.95 -12.59 18.92
C PRO A 199 -17.70 -11.69 18.90
N ASP A 200 -16.56 -12.23 18.45
CA ASP A 200 -15.27 -11.56 18.39
C ASP A 200 -14.42 -12.08 17.22
N LEU A 201 -13.32 -11.38 16.93
CA LEU A 201 -12.34 -11.81 15.95
C LEU A 201 -10.89 -11.60 16.41
N TYR A 202 -9.96 -12.31 15.76
CA TYR A 202 -8.54 -12.00 15.83
C TYR A 202 -8.20 -10.86 14.88
N TYR A 203 -7.44 -9.87 15.32
CA TYR A 203 -6.96 -8.81 14.46
C TYR A 203 -5.45 -8.94 14.28
N ILE A 204 -4.98 -8.86 13.03
CA ILE A 204 -3.55 -8.76 12.71
C ILE A 204 -3.34 -7.52 11.84
N GLY A 205 -2.59 -6.56 12.35
CA GLY A 205 -2.28 -5.32 11.64
C GLY A 205 -0.79 -5.24 11.30
N HIS A 206 -0.46 -4.74 10.12
CA HIS A 206 0.90 -4.38 9.74
C HIS A 206 1.05 -2.86 9.62
N SER A 207 2.10 -2.27 10.20
CA SER A 207 2.46 -0.85 10.00
C SER A 207 1.26 0.07 10.30
N MET A 208 0.76 0.83 9.31
CA MET A 208 -0.44 1.67 9.44
C MET A 208 -1.69 0.91 9.93
N GLY A 209 -1.86 -0.37 9.59
CA GLY A 209 -2.95 -1.19 10.11
C GLY A 209 -2.93 -1.28 11.64
N THR A 210 -1.75 -1.29 12.27
CA THR A 210 -1.63 -1.21 13.73
C THR A 210 -2.07 0.16 14.26
N THR A 211 -1.73 1.24 13.57
CA THR A 211 -2.15 2.61 13.93
C THR A 211 -3.67 2.74 13.85
N MET A 212 -4.30 2.20 12.80
CA MET A 212 -5.76 2.18 12.66
C MET A 212 -6.40 1.49 13.86
N PHE A 213 -5.86 0.33 14.26
CA PHE A 213 -6.34 -0.40 15.44
C PHE A 213 -6.19 0.41 16.73
N PHE A 214 -5.03 1.02 16.97
CA PHE A 214 -4.80 1.85 18.16
C PHE A 214 -5.71 3.07 18.20
N VAL A 215 -6.00 3.69 17.05
CA VAL A 215 -6.99 4.77 16.96
C VAL A 215 -8.36 4.22 17.38
N MET A 216 -8.86 3.18 16.69
CA MET A 216 -10.17 2.60 16.96
C MET A 216 -10.36 2.26 18.44
N THR A 217 -9.45 1.48 19.02
CA THR A 217 -9.59 0.95 20.39
C THR A 217 -9.38 1.98 21.50
N SER A 218 -8.71 3.10 21.20
CA SER A 218 -8.58 4.23 22.13
C SER A 218 -9.70 5.26 22.02
N THR A 219 -10.34 5.38 20.86
CA THR A 219 -11.44 6.35 20.64
C THR A 219 -12.83 5.74 20.74
N LEU A 220 -12.98 4.45 20.45
CA LEU A 220 -14.22 3.69 20.39
C LEU A 220 -14.08 2.43 21.25
N THR A 221 -14.02 2.64 22.57
CA THR A 221 -13.67 1.59 23.54
C THR A 221 -14.62 0.38 23.54
N GLU A 222 -15.84 0.54 23.03
CA GLU A 222 -16.82 -0.53 22.82
C GLU A 222 -16.35 -1.59 21.82
N TYR A 223 -15.40 -1.28 20.93
CA TYR A 223 -14.80 -2.27 20.03
C TYR A 223 -13.80 -3.18 20.73
N ASN A 224 -13.32 -2.82 21.93
CA ASN A 224 -12.35 -3.65 22.65
C ASN A 224 -12.91 -5.03 23.00
N SER A 225 -14.22 -5.16 23.23
CA SER A 225 -14.88 -6.45 23.50
C SER A 225 -15.10 -7.30 22.23
N LYS A 226 -14.97 -6.70 21.04
CA LYS A 226 -15.11 -7.39 19.74
C LYS A 226 -13.79 -7.99 19.24
N ILE A 227 -12.68 -7.73 19.95
CA ILE A 227 -11.35 -8.18 19.56
C ILE A 227 -10.83 -9.18 20.59
N ARG A 228 -10.63 -10.42 20.17
CA ARG A 228 -10.10 -11.48 21.03
C ARG A 228 -8.61 -11.36 21.29
N LEU A 229 -7.86 -10.99 20.27
CA LEU A 229 -6.42 -10.75 20.35
C LEU A 229 -5.97 -9.87 19.18
N MET A 230 -5.07 -8.94 19.48
CA MET A 230 -4.39 -8.08 18.51
C MET A 230 -2.94 -8.53 18.34
N THR A 231 -2.55 -8.88 17.12
CA THR A 231 -1.15 -9.08 16.72
C THR A 231 -0.67 -7.88 15.91
N ALA A 232 0.26 -7.11 16.48
CA ALA A 232 0.80 -5.91 15.85
C ALA A 232 2.16 -6.19 15.19
N LEU A 233 2.21 -6.21 13.86
CA LEU A 233 3.42 -6.41 13.07
C LEU A 233 4.00 -5.04 12.67
N ALA A 234 5.25 -4.76 13.04
CA ALA A 234 5.87 -3.43 12.89
C ALA A 234 4.96 -2.29 13.43
N PRO A 235 4.64 -2.28 14.74
CA PRO A 235 3.66 -1.37 15.31
C PRO A 235 4.08 0.10 15.21
N ILE A 236 3.15 0.96 14.82
CA ILE A 236 3.36 2.42 14.71
C ILE A 236 2.32 3.14 15.59
N ALA A 237 2.77 3.63 16.74
CA ALA A 237 2.01 4.54 17.59
C ALA A 237 2.60 5.96 17.59
N TYR A 238 3.94 6.06 17.67
CA TYR A 238 4.69 7.31 17.63
C TYR A 238 5.89 7.16 16.70
N MET A 239 6.25 8.20 15.93
CA MET A 239 7.39 8.16 15.00
C MET A 239 8.57 9.07 15.38
N ALA A 240 8.62 9.57 16.62
CA ALA A 240 9.64 10.53 17.08
C ALA A 240 11.10 10.10 16.83
N PHE A 241 11.36 8.79 16.78
CA PHE A 241 12.69 8.21 16.60
C PHE A 241 12.87 7.45 15.28
N VAL A 242 11.99 7.67 14.29
CA VAL A 242 12.10 7.00 12.99
C VAL A 242 13.45 7.31 12.33
N LYS A 243 14.15 6.27 11.85
CA LYS A 243 15.48 6.41 11.25
C LYS A 243 15.43 6.61 9.73
N SER A 244 14.35 6.18 9.06
CA SER A 244 14.21 6.30 7.61
C SER A 244 14.37 7.76 7.17
N PRO A 245 15.34 8.07 6.28
CA PRO A 245 15.53 9.41 5.74
C PRO A 245 14.28 9.96 5.05
N ILE A 246 13.54 9.10 4.35
CA ILE A 246 12.29 9.45 3.67
C ILE A 246 11.22 9.84 4.70
N SER A 247 11.04 9.02 5.74
CA SER A 247 10.08 9.34 6.81
C SER A 247 10.43 10.64 7.54
N LYS A 248 11.70 10.90 7.82
CA LYS A 248 12.15 12.17 8.42
C LYS A 248 11.87 13.35 7.51
N PHE A 249 12.12 13.23 6.21
CA PHE A 249 11.88 14.30 5.24
C PHE A 249 10.40 14.67 5.15
N PHE A 250 9.52 13.67 5.00
CA PHE A 250 8.08 13.92 4.91
C PHE A 250 7.47 14.40 6.24
N GLY A 251 8.04 13.97 7.37
CA GLY A 251 7.53 14.27 8.68
C GLY A 251 7.99 15.56 9.34
N ALA A 252 9.28 15.88 9.19
CA ALA A 252 9.90 16.99 9.91
C ALA A 252 10.01 18.27 9.08
N ASN A 253 9.82 18.21 7.75
CA ASN A 253 9.99 19.38 6.91
C ASN A 253 8.69 20.21 6.80
N PRO A 254 8.63 21.43 7.36
CA PRO A 254 7.44 22.28 7.33
C PRO A 254 7.02 22.73 5.92
N LEU A 255 7.89 22.59 4.91
CA LEU A 255 7.63 22.97 3.52
C LEU A 255 6.85 21.91 2.73
N THR A 256 6.78 20.66 3.19
CA THR A 256 6.10 19.57 2.45
C THR A 256 4.61 19.83 2.34
N LYS A 257 3.98 20.32 3.42
CA LYS A 257 2.55 20.62 3.50
C LYS A 257 2.09 21.71 2.50
N PRO A 258 2.70 22.92 2.47
CA PRO A 258 2.33 23.93 1.50
C PRO A 258 2.66 23.52 0.06
N LEU A 259 3.77 22.77 -0.16
CA LEU A 259 4.14 22.29 -1.48
C LEU A 259 3.10 21.32 -2.06
N VAL A 260 2.67 20.31 -1.30
CA VAL A 260 1.65 19.35 -1.76
C VAL A 260 0.31 20.06 -2.03
N ARG A 261 -0.08 20.99 -1.16
CA ARG A 261 -1.30 21.80 -1.36
C ARG A 261 -1.22 22.65 -2.62
N MET A 262 -0.08 23.29 -2.86
CA MET A 262 0.17 24.11 -4.04
C MET A 262 0.14 23.27 -5.33
N LEU A 263 0.66 22.05 -5.27
CA LEU A 263 0.71 21.11 -6.39
C LEU A 263 -0.63 20.41 -6.68
N GLY A 264 -1.67 20.65 -5.87
CA GLY A 264 -3.02 20.11 -6.12
C GLY A 264 -3.07 18.57 -6.11
N ILE A 265 -2.11 17.92 -5.46
CA ILE A 265 -1.95 16.47 -5.47
C ILE A 265 -3.03 15.87 -4.57
N ASN A 266 -4.09 15.38 -5.20
CA ASN A 266 -5.17 14.68 -4.50
C ASN A 266 -4.86 13.18 -4.40
N GLU A 267 -4.13 12.65 -5.37
CA GLU A 267 -3.73 11.26 -5.48
C GLU A 267 -2.22 11.19 -5.80
N PHE A 268 -1.44 10.53 -4.96
CA PHE A 268 0.00 10.34 -5.18
C PHE A 268 0.22 8.95 -5.76
N LEU A 269 0.66 8.82 -7.02
CA LEU A 269 0.77 7.53 -7.75
C LEU A 269 -0.58 6.91 -8.14
N PRO A 270 -1.41 7.59 -8.95
CA PRO A 270 -2.58 6.95 -9.55
C PRO A 270 -2.14 5.77 -10.43
N ASN A 271 -2.60 4.57 -10.09
CA ASN A 271 -2.28 3.36 -10.84
C ASN A 271 -3.15 3.23 -12.09
N GLY A 272 -2.51 3.03 -13.25
CA GLY A 272 -3.14 2.51 -14.47
C GLY A 272 -2.49 1.19 -14.91
N LYS A 273 -3.17 0.43 -15.77
CA LYS A 273 -2.62 -0.84 -16.30
C LYS A 273 -1.20 -0.68 -16.86
N LEU A 274 -0.94 0.44 -17.54
CA LEU A 274 0.37 0.76 -18.10
C LEU A 274 1.46 0.94 -17.03
N THR A 275 1.17 1.64 -15.93
CA THR A 275 2.16 1.85 -14.86
C THR A 275 2.49 0.55 -14.15
N SER A 276 1.49 -0.30 -13.90
CA SER A 276 1.69 -1.64 -13.33
C SER A 276 2.51 -2.55 -14.24
N SER A 277 2.25 -2.53 -15.56
CA SER A 277 3.04 -3.28 -16.54
C SER A 277 4.49 -2.82 -16.63
N ILE A 278 4.73 -1.50 -16.61
CA ILE A 278 6.09 -0.95 -16.62
C ILE A 278 6.83 -1.35 -15.34
N LEU A 279 6.22 -1.15 -14.15
CA LEU A 279 6.80 -1.52 -12.86
C LEU A 279 7.10 -3.02 -12.78
N GLY A 280 6.15 -3.87 -13.19
CA GLY A 280 6.33 -5.32 -13.21
C GLY A 280 7.42 -5.78 -14.19
N TYR A 281 7.66 -5.04 -15.27
CA TYR A 281 8.74 -5.33 -16.21
C TYR A 281 10.11 -4.87 -15.68
N VAL A 282 10.24 -3.62 -15.26
CA VAL A 282 11.54 -3.08 -14.85
C VAL A 282 12.01 -3.63 -13.51
N CYS A 283 11.09 -4.06 -12.64
CA CYS A 283 11.41 -4.64 -11.33
C CYS A 283 11.39 -6.18 -11.30
N SER A 284 11.24 -6.85 -12.46
CA SER A 284 11.25 -8.30 -12.54
C SER A 284 12.60 -8.90 -12.12
N ASP A 285 12.58 -10.18 -11.77
CA ASP A 285 13.80 -10.89 -11.37
C ASP A 285 14.83 -10.96 -12.49
N GLY A 286 16.08 -10.60 -12.18
CA GLY A 286 17.16 -10.53 -13.16
C GLY A 286 17.17 -9.27 -14.03
N SER A 287 16.23 -8.33 -13.85
CA SER A 287 16.27 -7.02 -14.49
C SER A 287 17.44 -6.18 -13.98
N ILE A 288 18.08 -5.40 -14.85
CA ILE A 288 19.15 -4.46 -14.47
C ILE A 288 18.66 -3.39 -13.48
N ILE A 289 17.35 -3.12 -13.46
CA ILE A 289 16.71 -2.10 -12.60
C ILE A 289 16.17 -2.73 -11.30
N GLN A 290 16.21 -4.06 -11.15
CA GLN A 290 15.75 -4.75 -9.95
C GLN A 290 16.46 -4.25 -8.68
N GLN A 291 17.76 -3.95 -8.77
CA GLN A 291 18.53 -3.42 -7.64
C GLN A 291 18.04 -2.02 -7.20
N VAL A 292 17.54 -1.22 -8.14
CA VAL A 292 16.99 0.11 -7.87
C VAL A 292 15.60 -0.04 -7.23
N CYS A 293 14.80 -0.98 -7.74
CA CYS A 293 13.50 -1.35 -7.19
C CYS A 293 13.60 -1.83 -5.73
N SER A 294 14.53 -2.75 -5.43
CA SER A 294 14.77 -3.23 -4.08
C SER A 294 15.33 -2.13 -3.17
N THR A 295 16.21 -1.26 -3.68
CA THR A 295 16.73 -0.11 -2.94
C THR A 295 15.64 0.90 -2.59
N ALA A 296 14.70 1.16 -3.49
CA ALA A 296 13.55 2.03 -3.23
C ALA A 296 12.65 1.46 -2.11
N LEU A 297 12.40 0.14 -2.14
CA LEU A 297 11.68 -0.56 -1.08
C LEU A 297 12.42 -0.46 0.26
N PHE A 298 13.74 -0.70 0.27
CA PHE A 298 14.56 -0.59 1.48
C PHE A 298 14.64 0.83 2.05
N ALA A 299 14.61 1.85 1.20
CA ALA A 299 14.60 3.24 1.67
C ALA A 299 13.31 3.60 2.43
N LEU A 300 12.18 2.96 2.05
CA LEU A 300 10.88 3.14 2.70
C LEU A 300 10.75 2.28 3.96
N CYS A 301 11.06 0.99 3.86
CA CYS A 301 10.72 -0.02 4.87
C CYS A 301 11.89 -0.47 5.75
N GLY A 302 13.12 -0.13 5.37
CA GLY A 302 14.35 -0.57 6.03
C GLY A 302 15.13 -1.59 5.20
N TYR A 303 16.47 -1.52 5.28
CA TYR A 303 17.37 -2.37 4.49
C TYR A 303 17.50 -3.77 5.09
N ASN A 304 17.04 -4.79 4.35
CA ASN A 304 17.26 -6.20 4.68
C ASN A 304 17.22 -7.09 3.42
N PRO A 305 18.32 -7.17 2.64
CA PRO A 305 18.34 -7.92 1.38
C PRO A 305 18.29 -9.43 1.55
N GLN A 306 18.63 -9.97 2.73
CA GLN A 306 18.66 -11.42 2.98
C GLN A 306 17.25 -12.01 3.07
N GLU A 307 16.28 -11.21 3.51
CA GLU A 307 14.89 -11.62 3.71
C GLU A 307 13.97 -11.19 2.56
N LEU A 308 14.50 -10.50 1.53
CA LEU A 308 13.70 -10.09 0.38
C LEU A 308 13.66 -11.20 -0.66
N ASN A 309 12.46 -11.74 -0.92
CA ASN A 309 12.24 -12.57 -2.09
C ASN A 309 12.25 -11.70 -3.36
N THR A 310 13.34 -11.78 -4.11
CA THR A 310 13.58 -10.95 -5.30
C THR A 310 12.61 -11.24 -6.44
N VAL A 311 12.07 -12.46 -6.50
CA VAL A 311 11.04 -12.88 -7.48
C VAL A 311 9.70 -12.19 -7.22
N SER A 312 9.33 -12.02 -5.95
CA SER A 312 8.08 -11.36 -5.55
C SER A 312 8.22 -9.83 -5.39
N CYS A 313 9.43 -9.29 -5.52
CA CYS A 313 9.72 -7.86 -5.35
C CYS A 313 8.93 -6.99 -6.34
N ALA A 314 8.85 -7.40 -7.60
CA ALA A 314 8.02 -6.73 -8.61
C ALA A 314 6.55 -6.69 -8.19
N SER A 315 5.98 -7.83 -7.78
CA SER A 315 4.58 -7.91 -7.34
C SER A 315 4.32 -7.00 -6.12
N GLN A 316 5.23 -6.97 -5.14
CA GLN A 316 5.12 -6.10 -3.97
C GLN A 316 5.15 -4.62 -4.37
N LEU A 317 6.06 -4.21 -5.24
CA LEU A 317 6.15 -2.82 -5.71
C LEU A 317 4.94 -2.40 -6.55
N VAL A 318 4.42 -3.31 -7.37
CA VAL A 318 3.15 -3.10 -8.08
C VAL A 318 2.01 -2.91 -7.07
N ASP A 319 2.01 -3.62 -5.94
CA ASP A 319 1.04 -3.39 -4.87
C ASP A 319 1.25 -2.07 -4.13
N PHE A 320 2.49 -1.70 -3.83
CA PHE A 320 2.81 -0.39 -3.23
C PHE A 320 2.35 0.78 -4.11
N ALA A 321 2.38 0.60 -5.42
CA ALA A 321 1.90 1.59 -6.38
C ALA A 321 0.35 1.65 -6.49
N LYS A 322 -0.40 0.79 -5.78
CA LYS A 322 -1.88 0.75 -5.81
C LYS A 322 -2.56 1.65 -4.77
N PHE A 323 -1.82 2.34 -3.93
CA PHE A 323 -2.40 3.21 -2.90
C PHE A 323 -1.83 4.62 -3.00
N PRO A 324 -2.68 5.65 -2.97
CA PRO A 324 -2.20 7.01 -3.02
C PRO A 324 -1.84 7.57 -1.65
N LEU A 325 -0.63 8.12 -1.54
CA LEU A 325 -0.24 8.90 -0.37
C LEU A 325 -1.08 10.18 -0.30
N ILE A 326 -1.87 10.36 0.77
CA ILE A 326 -2.74 11.52 0.95
C ILE A 326 -2.07 12.51 1.90
N LEU A 327 -1.72 13.68 1.38
CA LEU A 327 -0.88 14.67 2.06
C LEU A 327 -1.63 15.97 2.40
N ARG A 328 -2.96 16.03 2.21
CA ARG A 328 -3.74 17.29 2.27
C ARG A 328 -4.12 17.75 3.68
N ARG A 329 -4.37 16.84 4.62
CA ARG A 329 -4.90 17.22 5.95
C ARG A 329 -3.81 17.76 6.88
N THR A 330 -4.06 18.96 7.37
CA THR A 330 -3.17 19.83 8.18
C THR A 330 -2.60 19.16 9.44
N ASN A 331 -3.29 18.12 9.93
CA ASN A 331 -3.01 17.45 11.21
C ASN A 331 -2.57 15.99 11.10
N ALA A 332 -2.66 15.36 9.92
CA ALA A 332 -2.21 13.97 9.75
C ALA A 332 -0.71 13.87 10.07
N LEU A 333 0.13 14.65 9.38
CA LEU A 333 1.56 14.69 9.67
C LEU A 333 1.91 15.25 11.07
N LYS A 334 1.07 16.08 11.71
CA LYS A 334 1.31 16.53 13.10
C LYS A 334 1.05 15.44 14.16
N ARG A 335 0.30 14.39 13.81
CA ARG A 335 0.04 13.25 14.71
C ARG A 335 0.95 12.06 14.42
N LEU A 336 1.62 12.03 13.26
CA LEU A 336 2.70 11.08 12.97
C LEU A 336 4.03 11.48 13.63
N PHE A 337 4.34 12.78 13.68
CA PHE A 337 5.68 13.30 14.00
C PHE A 337 5.70 14.23 15.21
#